data_AF-A0A8H3LBR7-F1
#
_entry.id   AF-A0A8H3LBR7-F1
#
_cell.length_a   1.000
_cell.length_b   1.000
_cell.length_c   1.000
_cell.angle_alpha   90.00
_cell.angle_beta   90.00
_cell.angle_gamma   90.00
#
_symmetry.space_group_name_H-M   'P 1'
#
loop_
_entity.id
_entity.type
_entity.pdbx_description
1 polymer ?
#
loop_
_entity_poly.entity_id
_entity_poly.type
_entity_poly.pdbx_seq_one_letter_code
_entity_poly.pdbx_strand_id
1 'polypeptide(L)'
;MSCLAFLIVDYQYIIIYLFSLTKATMARFPLAIKVFNVLVYIFLLGSNVYSGLDPNNKNNSPYGGKHITFISPAPFVFGVWGLIHFLLGGFVIYQWFANQDLVLDGINWHFVSITVLNVLWLALWESDHLILAWITILITTIPVTIIYTILKQRSRDVSLNEPTVGYLYKGEGDFSGSLVIAWYLYGVAVEQNDAAIHWTALVLAIINSIFILVSIVQKIRHRGEESTPLLG
;
A
#
# COMPACT_ATOMS: atom_id res chain seq x y z
N MET A 1 5.02 5.99 12.72
CA MET A 1 3.91 6.77 12.13
C MET A 1 3.68 6.51 10.64
N SER A 2 4.69 6.12 9.85
CA SER A 2 4.54 5.83 8.41
C SER A 2 3.68 4.60 8.07
N CYS A 3 3.68 3.54 8.89
CA CYS A 3 2.76 2.40 8.71
C CYS A 3 1.29 2.79 8.94
N LEU A 4 1.01 3.83 9.74
CA LEU A 4 -0.35 4.34 9.96
C LEU A 4 -0.98 4.98 8.72
N ALA A 5 -0.15 5.44 7.77
CA ALA A 5 -0.63 5.94 6.48
C ALA A 5 -1.32 4.86 5.65
N PHE A 6 -0.75 3.65 5.67
CA PHE A 6 -1.34 2.47 5.03
C PHE A 6 -2.50 1.90 5.85
N LEU A 7 -2.60 2.22 7.14
CA LEU A 7 -3.69 1.82 8.04
C LEU A 7 -4.99 2.63 7.81
N ILE A 8 -4.98 3.74 7.07
CA ILE A 8 -6.19 4.54 6.77
C ILE A 8 -6.77 4.08 5.41
N VAL A 9 -6.82 2.77 5.19
CA VAL A 9 -7.54 2.17 4.05
C VAL A 9 -8.83 1.47 4.50
N ASP A 10 -9.12 1.46 5.81
CA ASP A 10 -10.36 0.90 6.39
C ASP A 10 -11.55 1.88 6.44
N TYR A 11 -11.40 3.13 6.00
CA TYR A 11 -12.55 4.05 5.80
C TYR A 11 -13.27 3.81 4.46
N GLN A 12 -13.46 2.53 4.13
CA GLN A 12 -13.97 2.04 2.86
C GLN A 12 -15.42 2.45 2.52
N TYR A 13 -16.16 3.15 3.38
CA TYR A 13 -17.57 3.47 3.12
C TYR A 13 -17.87 4.97 2.95
N ILE A 14 -17.09 5.86 3.56
CA ILE A 14 -17.39 7.32 3.55
C ILE A 14 -16.87 8.00 2.26
N ILE A 15 -15.73 7.54 1.72
CA ILE A 15 -15.14 8.09 0.48
C ILE A 15 -15.88 7.57 -0.77
N ILE A 16 -16.42 6.34 -0.73
CA ILE A 16 -17.19 5.74 -1.83
C ILE A 16 -18.43 6.59 -2.17
N TYR A 17 -19.13 7.12 -1.17
CA TYR A 17 -20.31 7.95 -1.39
C TYR A 17 -19.99 9.34 -1.92
N LEU A 18 -18.86 9.92 -1.54
CA LEU A 18 -18.44 11.26 -2.01
C LEU A 18 -17.82 11.24 -3.41
N PHE A 19 -17.30 10.09 -3.88
CA PHE A 19 -16.54 10.01 -5.14
C PHE A 19 -17.15 9.10 -6.22
N SER A 20 -18.37 8.58 -6.03
CA SER A 20 -19.16 7.88 -7.06
C SER A 20 -19.51 8.74 -8.29
N LEU A 21 -18.97 9.96 -8.43
CA LEU A 21 -19.25 10.92 -9.49
C LEU A 21 -18.09 11.14 -10.49
N THR A 22 -16.89 10.62 -10.25
CA THR A 22 -15.79 10.77 -11.22
C THR A 22 -15.72 9.58 -12.17
N LYS A 23 -16.29 9.74 -13.36
CA LYS A 23 -15.96 8.85 -14.50
C LYS A 23 -14.44 8.85 -14.70
N ALA A 24 -13.85 7.67 -14.87
CA ALA A 24 -12.45 7.49 -15.23
C ALA A 24 -12.13 8.41 -16.42
N THR A 25 -11.33 9.44 -16.16
CA THR A 25 -11.00 10.43 -17.17
C THR A 25 -9.82 9.90 -17.97
N MET A 26 -10.02 9.67 -19.28
CA MET A 26 -8.95 9.24 -20.19
C MET A 26 -7.70 10.11 -20.00
N ALA A 27 -6.54 9.47 -19.91
CA ALA A 27 -5.27 10.16 -19.82
C ALA A 27 -5.04 11.04 -21.06
N ARG A 28 -5.21 12.36 -20.93
CA ARG A 28 -5.03 13.32 -22.04
C ARG A 28 -3.60 13.34 -22.60
N PHE A 29 -2.60 12.99 -21.77
CA PHE A 29 -1.17 13.03 -22.13
C PHE A 29 -0.41 11.77 -21.64
N PRO A 30 -0.55 10.62 -22.31
CA PRO A 30 -0.02 9.34 -21.83
C PRO A 30 1.51 9.31 -21.70
N LEU A 31 2.23 9.92 -22.66
CA LEU A 31 3.70 9.99 -22.61
C LEU A 31 4.19 10.85 -21.45
N ALA A 32 3.55 11.99 -21.21
CA ALA A 32 3.91 12.88 -20.11
C ALA A 32 3.76 12.16 -18.76
N ILE A 33 2.65 11.45 -18.55
CA ILE A 33 2.41 10.67 -17.32
C ILE A 33 3.52 9.63 -17.11
N LYS A 34 3.92 8.88 -18.15
CA LYS A 34 5.01 7.90 -18.04
C LYS A 34 6.33 8.56 -17.62
N VAL A 35 6.69 9.67 -18.24
CA VAL A 35 7.92 10.41 -17.93
C VAL A 35 7.86 10.95 -16.50
N PHE A 36 6.75 11.58 -16.11
CA PHE A 36 6.58 12.09 -14.74
C PHE A 36 6.63 10.96 -13.71
N ASN A 37 6.01 9.80 -13.97
CA ASN A 37 6.09 8.63 -13.09
C ASN A 37 7.54 8.17 -12.87
N VAL A 38 8.38 8.18 -13.92
CA VAL A 38 9.81 7.86 -13.79
C VAL A 38 10.52 8.91 -12.91
N LEU A 39 10.32 10.19 -13.21
CA LEU A 39 10.99 11.29 -12.49
C LEU A 39 10.64 11.30 -11.01
N VAL A 40 9.35 11.24 -10.67
CA VAL A 40 8.90 11.25 -9.27
C VAL A 40 9.30 9.99 -8.52
N TYR A 41 9.38 8.84 -9.20
CA TYR A 41 9.89 7.61 -8.59
C TYR A 41 11.38 7.71 -8.26
N ILE A 42 12.21 8.21 -9.18
CA ILE A 42 13.64 8.42 -8.93
C ILE A 42 13.82 9.39 -7.75
N PHE A 43 13.04 10.47 -7.72
CA PHE A 43 13.08 11.44 -6.64
C PHE A 43 12.65 10.85 -5.28
N LEU A 44 11.58 10.05 -5.27
CA LEU A 44 11.11 9.33 -4.10
C LEU A 44 12.18 8.35 -3.57
N LEU A 45 12.72 7.52 -4.46
CA LEU A 45 13.74 6.54 -4.12
C LEU A 45 14.99 7.24 -3.58
N GLY A 46 15.45 8.29 -4.27
CA GLY A 46 16.60 9.09 -3.85
C GLY A 46 16.39 9.71 -2.47
N SER A 47 15.22 10.28 -2.20
CA SER A 47 14.90 10.90 -0.90
C SER A 47 14.87 9.86 0.23
N ASN A 48 14.27 8.68 0.00
CA ASN A 48 14.22 7.61 0.99
C ASN A 48 15.60 6.98 1.24
N VAL A 49 16.40 6.78 0.19
CA VAL A 49 17.77 6.27 0.29
C VAL A 49 18.65 7.26 1.04
N TYR A 50 18.54 8.56 0.73
CA TYR A 50 19.26 9.62 1.43
C TYR A 50 18.91 9.61 2.92
N SER A 51 17.62 9.60 3.26
CA SER A 51 17.16 9.56 4.66
C SER A 51 17.62 8.29 5.39
N GLY A 52 17.57 7.13 4.74
CA GLY A 52 17.88 5.84 5.37
C GLY A 52 19.36 5.50 5.48
N LEU A 53 20.20 5.99 4.55
CA LEU A 53 21.62 5.61 4.45
C LEU A 53 22.60 6.71 4.85
N ASP A 54 22.20 7.99 4.92
CA ASP A 54 23.11 9.07 5.33
C ASP A 54 23.57 8.85 6.78
N PRO A 55 24.87 8.57 7.01
CA PRO A 55 25.40 8.37 8.36
C PRO A 55 25.23 9.58 9.27
N ASN A 56 25.21 10.80 8.71
CA ASN A 56 25.08 12.05 9.46
C ASN A 56 23.62 12.38 9.79
N ASN A 57 22.66 11.82 9.04
CA ASN A 57 21.21 12.08 9.19
C ASN A 57 20.45 10.85 9.73
N LYS A 58 21.15 9.75 10.03
CA LYS A 58 20.55 8.47 10.43
C LYS A 58 19.59 8.61 11.62
N ASN A 59 19.94 9.44 12.59
CA ASN A 59 19.16 9.73 13.80
C ASN A 59 17.98 10.69 13.55
N ASN A 60 17.92 11.36 12.41
CA ASN A 60 16.86 12.31 12.05
C ASN A 60 15.82 11.69 11.10
N SER A 61 16.12 10.53 10.54
CA SER A 61 15.18 9.80 9.70
C SER A 61 13.98 9.28 10.51
N PRO A 62 12.79 9.12 9.88
CA PRO A 62 11.65 8.44 10.51
C PRO A 62 11.94 7.00 10.95
N TYR A 63 13.04 6.42 10.45
CA TYR A 63 13.47 5.04 10.67
C TYR A 63 14.52 4.93 11.78
N GLY A 64 15.12 6.05 12.19
CA GLY A 64 16.25 6.13 13.10
C GLY A 64 15.91 6.27 14.57
N GLY A 65 14.64 6.17 14.95
CA GLY A 65 14.23 6.19 16.37
C GLY A 65 14.20 7.56 17.04
N LYS A 66 14.20 8.68 16.28
CA LYS A 66 14.12 10.04 16.86
C LYS A 66 12.86 10.28 17.70
N HIS A 67 11.73 9.85 17.17
CA HIS A 67 10.39 10.09 17.71
C HIS A 67 9.72 8.75 18.03
N ILE A 68 10.23 8.05 19.05
CA ILE A 68 9.65 6.78 19.51
C ILE A 68 8.33 6.99 20.23
N THR A 69 7.38 6.10 19.99
CA THR A 69 6.07 6.08 20.64
C THR A 69 5.76 4.65 21.11
N PHE A 70 4.72 4.49 21.93
CA PHE A 70 4.25 3.19 22.43
C PHE A 70 3.84 2.18 21.35
N ILE A 71 3.65 2.66 20.11
CA ILE A 71 3.30 1.83 18.96
C ILE A 71 4.43 1.79 17.93
N SER A 72 5.62 2.30 18.25
CA SER A 72 6.76 2.20 17.34
C SER A 72 7.19 0.74 17.20
N PRO A 73 7.28 0.19 15.97
CA PRO A 73 7.75 -1.16 15.74
C PRO A 73 9.28 -1.23 15.74
N ALA A 74 9.79 -2.44 15.84
CA ALA A 74 11.22 -2.71 15.72
C ALA A 74 11.78 -2.28 14.35
N PRO A 75 13.08 -1.90 14.26
CA PRO A 75 13.67 -1.34 13.03
C PRO A 75 13.55 -2.23 11.79
N PHE A 76 13.52 -3.56 11.95
CA PHE A 76 13.41 -4.48 10.82
C PHE A 76 12.08 -4.33 10.05
N VAL A 77 11.02 -3.81 10.69
CA VAL A 77 9.72 -3.58 10.04
C VAL A 77 9.82 -2.62 8.87
N PHE A 78 10.75 -1.66 8.94
CA PHE A 78 10.98 -0.69 7.88
C PHE A 78 11.57 -1.31 6.60
N GLY A 79 12.03 -2.57 6.65
CA GLY A 79 12.44 -3.32 5.45
C GLY A 79 11.34 -3.45 4.39
N VAL A 80 10.05 -3.32 4.77
CA VAL A 80 8.92 -3.28 3.83
C VAL A 80 9.06 -2.13 2.82
N TRP A 81 9.69 -1.01 3.20
CA TRP A 81 9.95 0.08 2.26
C TRP A 81 10.83 -0.36 1.08
N GLY A 82 11.83 -1.21 1.31
CA GLY A 82 12.66 -1.74 0.22
C GLY A 82 11.83 -2.54 -0.78
N LEU A 83 10.92 -3.39 -0.28
CA LEU A 83 10.00 -4.15 -1.13
C LEU A 83 9.04 -3.23 -1.90
N ILE A 84 8.47 -2.22 -1.24
CA ILE A 84 7.59 -1.23 -1.90
C ILE A 84 8.33 -0.54 -3.04
N HIS A 85 9.55 -0.03 -2.78
CA HIS A 85 10.34 0.65 -3.81
C HIS A 85 10.71 -0.27 -4.97
N PHE A 86 11.01 -1.55 -4.68
CA PHE A 86 11.26 -2.54 -5.71
C PHE A 86 10.03 -2.78 -6.60
N LEU A 87 8.85 -2.97 -5.99
CA LEU A 87 7.59 -3.16 -6.71
C LEU A 87 7.20 -1.91 -7.52
N LEU A 88 7.38 -0.72 -6.95
CA LEU A 88 7.17 0.54 -7.65
C LEU A 88 8.14 0.72 -8.83
N GLY A 89 9.39 0.29 -8.70
CA GLY A 89 10.35 0.27 -9.80
C GLY A 89 9.90 -0.68 -10.92
N GLY A 90 9.43 -1.87 -10.55
CA GLY A 90 8.80 -2.80 -11.48
C GLY A 90 7.62 -2.18 -12.22
N PHE A 91 6.73 -1.47 -11.51
CA PHE A 91 5.61 -0.73 -12.10
C PHE A 91 6.09 0.35 -13.09
N VAL A 92 7.09 1.15 -12.70
CA VAL A 92 7.64 2.25 -13.52
C VAL A 92 8.31 1.74 -14.79
N ILE A 93 8.87 0.54 -14.78
CA ILE A 93 9.39 -0.14 -15.97
C ILE A 93 8.25 -0.75 -16.79
N TYR A 94 7.33 -1.45 -16.14
CA TYR A 94 6.24 -2.18 -16.77
C TYR A 94 5.29 -1.27 -17.58
N GLN A 95 5.02 -0.04 -17.11
CA GLN A 95 4.18 0.93 -17.83
C GLN A 95 4.67 1.26 -19.25
N TRP A 96 5.93 1.00 -19.59
CA TRP A 96 6.47 1.22 -20.93
C TRP A 96 6.07 0.14 -21.92
N PHE A 97 5.84 -1.08 -21.43
CA PHE A 97 5.51 -2.25 -22.23
C PHE A 97 4.02 -2.63 -22.16
N ALA A 98 3.31 -2.13 -21.15
CA ALA A 98 1.91 -2.45 -20.91
C ALA A 98 0.93 -1.64 -21.77
N ASN A 99 -0.26 -2.21 -21.99
CA ASN A 99 -1.38 -1.54 -22.64
C ASN A 99 -1.83 -0.32 -21.83
N GLN A 100 -2.11 0.78 -22.55
CA GLN A 100 -2.36 2.11 -21.97
C GLN A 100 -3.59 2.12 -21.06
N ASP A 101 -4.62 1.37 -21.42
CA ASP A 101 -5.93 1.39 -20.76
C ASP A 101 -5.83 0.98 -19.28
N LEU A 102 -4.95 0.06 -18.91
CA LEU A 102 -4.86 -0.47 -17.54
C LEU A 102 -4.02 0.45 -16.64
N VAL A 103 -2.87 0.89 -17.16
CA VAL A 103 -1.85 1.58 -16.37
C VAL A 103 -2.06 3.09 -16.36
N LEU A 104 -2.44 3.68 -17.50
CA LEU A 104 -2.51 5.15 -17.63
C LEU A 104 -3.89 5.68 -17.25
N ASP A 105 -4.97 5.00 -17.63
CA ASP A 105 -6.32 5.48 -17.31
C ASP A 105 -6.74 5.13 -15.87
N GLY A 106 -6.19 4.04 -15.32
CA GLY A 106 -6.47 3.63 -13.94
C GLY A 106 -5.72 4.45 -12.90
N ILE A 107 -4.39 4.51 -13.02
CA ILE A 107 -3.52 5.15 -12.03
C ILE A 107 -3.37 6.66 -12.33
N ASN A 108 -3.19 7.03 -13.60
CA ASN A 108 -3.14 8.42 -14.06
C ASN A 108 -2.19 9.29 -13.20
N TRP A 109 -2.49 10.58 -13.03
CA TRP A 109 -1.74 11.52 -12.19
C TRP A 109 -1.74 11.19 -10.69
N HIS A 110 -2.52 10.22 -10.22
CA HIS A 110 -2.57 9.89 -8.80
C HIS A 110 -1.23 9.35 -8.27
N PHE A 111 -0.47 8.61 -9.08
CA PHE A 111 0.87 8.15 -8.70
C PHE A 111 1.82 9.33 -8.46
N VAL A 112 1.79 10.33 -9.34
CA VAL A 112 2.55 11.57 -9.19
C VAL A 112 2.17 12.29 -7.90
N SER A 113 0.87 12.41 -7.61
CA SER A 113 0.41 13.05 -6.37
C SER A 113 0.86 12.28 -5.12
N ILE A 114 0.74 10.95 -5.09
CA ILE A 114 1.16 10.11 -3.96
C ILE A 114 2.65 10.25 -3.69
N THR A 115 3.47 10.16 -4.74
CA THR A 115 4.93 10.24 -4.61
C THR A 115 5.39 11.61 -4.14
N VAL A 116 4.82 12.70 -4.67
CA VAL A 116 5.12 14.08 -4.24
C VAL A 116 4.71 14.30 -2.78
N LEU A 117 3.50 13.89 -2.39
CA LEU A 117 3.04 14.01 -1.01
C LEU A 117 3.89 13.16 -0.06
N ASN A 118 4.35 11.99 -0.48
CA ASN A 118 5.22 11.14 0.33
C ASN A 118 6.59 11.78 0.58
N VAL A 119 7.21 12.37 -0.45
CA VAL A 119 8.48 13.09 -0.26
C VAL A 119 8.29 14.33 0.60
N LEU A 120 7.18 15.07 0.41
CA LEU A 120 6.83 16.20 1.26
C LEU A 120 6.68 15.78 2.72
N TRP A 121 6.00 14.65 2.98
CA TRP A 121 5.86 14.09 4.30
C TRP A 121 7.23 13.79 4.94
N LEU A 122 8.13 13.16 4.19
CA LEU A 122 9.48 12.83 4.66
C LEU A 122 10.26 14.10 5.03
N ALA A 123 10.26 15.10 4.15
CA ALA A 123 10.94 16.37 4.39
C ALA A 123 10.36 17.12 5.61
N LEU A 124 9.04 17.13 5.77
CA LEU A 124 8.37 17.74 6.95
C LEU A 124 8.69 16.99 8.24
N TRP A 125 8.84 15.67 8.18
CA TRP A 125 9.20 14.87 9.34
C TRP A 125 10.66 15.09 9.76
N GLU A 126 11.59 15.12 8.80
CA GLU A 126 13.01 15.39 9.07
C GLU A 126 13.25 16.80 9.63
N SER A 127 12.43 17.77 9.23
CA SER A 127 12.44 19.15 9.74
C SER A 127 11.67 19.35 11.05
N ASP A 128 11.24 18.26 11.72
CA ASP A 128 10.47 18.28 12.98
C ASP A 128 9.12 19.01 12.91
N HIS A 129 8.59 19.25 11.70
CA HIS A 129 7.24 19.79 11.49
C HIS A 129 6.18 18.68 11.56
N LEU A 130 6.10 17.98 12.70
CA LEU A 130 5.33 16.74 12.86
C LEU A 130 3.82 16.91 12.58
N ILE A 131 3.23 18.06 12.93
CA ILE A 131 1.82 18.35 12.65
C ILE A 131 1.56 18.44 11.15
N LEU A 132 2.44 19.14 10.41
CA LEU A 132 2.32 19.25 8.96
C LEU A 132 2.56 17.90 8.30
N ALA A 133 3.57 17.14 8.75
CA ALA A 133 3.78 15.77 8.28
C ALA A 133 2.52 14.91 8.50
N TRP A 134 1.91 14.99 9.68
CA TRP A 134 0.67 14.25 9.96
C TRP A 134 -0.49 14.68 9.04
N ILE A 135 -0.64 15.96 8.73
CA ILE A 135 -1.62 16.42 7.75
C ILE A 135 -1.30 15.89 6.35
N THR A 136 -0.04 15.96 5.92
CA THR A 136 0.39 15.48 4.60
C THR A 136 0.14 13.98 4.42
N ILE A 137 0.39 13.18 5.46
CA ILE A 137 0.16 11.74 5.37
C ILE A 137 -1.33 11.40 5.30
N LEU A 138 -2.21 12.16 5.98
CA LEU A 138 -3.65 12.02 5.83
C LEU A 138 -4.12 12.37 4.42
N ILE A 139 -3.60 13.44 3.83
CA ILE A 139 -3.94 13.83 2.46
C ILE A 139 -3.49 12.76 1.46
N THR A 140 -2.37 12.09 1.72
CA THR A 140 -1.85 11.00 0.87
C THR A 140 -2.83 9.83 0.77
N THR A 141 -3.68 9.61 1.77
CA THR A 141 -4.68 8.52 1.76
C THR A 141 -5.70 8.68 0.62
N ILE A 142 -6.04 9.92 0.25
CA ILE A 142 -7.06 10.21 -0.76
C ILE A 142 -6.71 9.61 -2.14
N PRO A 143 -5.57 9.95 -2.78
CA PRO A 143 -5.21 9.37 -4.07
C PRO A 143 -4.95 7.87 -3.98
N VAL A 144 -4.48 7.34 -2.84
CA VAL A 144 -4.33 5.89 -2.64
C VAL A 144 -5.68 5.18 -2.67
N THR A 145 -6.67 5.71 -1.94
CA THR A 145 -8.04 5.16 -1.95
C THR A 145 -8.66 5.22 -3.35
N ILE A 146 -8.46 6.32 -4.09
CA ILE A 146 -8.97 6.44 -5.47
C ILE A 146 -8.39 5.37 -6.38
N ILE A 147 -7.07 5.15 -6.36
CA ILE A 147 -6.45 4.09 -7.16
C ILE A 147 -7.02 2.72 -6.76
N TYR A 148 -7.12 2.44 -5.46
CA TYR A 148 -7.64 1.17 -4.97
C TYR A 148 -9.08 0.91 -5.44
N THR A 149 -9.97 1.91 -5.36
CA THR A 149 -11.36 1.73 -5.79
C THR A 149 -11.48 1.54 -7.29
N ILE A 150 -10.70 2.27 -8.10
CA ILE A 150 -10.65 2.11 -9.56
C ILE A 150 -10.20 0.69 -9.93
N LEU A 151 -9.11 0.21 -9.32
CA LEU A 151 -8.58 -1.13 -9.59
C LEU A 151 -9.56 -2.22 -9.14
N LYS A 152 -10.18 -2.06 -7.96
CA LYS A 152 -11.17 -2.99 -7.42
C LYS A 152 -12.47 -3.03 -8.24
N GLN A 153 -12.88 -1.90 -8.80
CA GLN A 153 -14.05 -1.87 -9.68
C GLN A 153 -13.73 -2.58 -11.00
N ARG A 154 -12.56 -2.34 -11.58
CA ARG A 154 -12.13 -2.98 -12.82
C ARG A 154 -11.94 -4.49 -12.68
N SER A 155 -11.38 -4.95 -11.56
CA SER A 155 -11.26 -6.40 -11.29
C SER A 155 -12.65 -7.04 -11.17
N ARG A 156 -13.62 -6.36 -10.56
CA ARG A 156 -15.02 -6.79 -10.54
C ARG A 156 -15.64 -6.83 -11.94
N ASP A 157 -15.44 -5.83 -12.79
CA ASP A 157 -16.02 -5.83 -14.14
C ASP A 157 -15.49 -7.00 -14.98
N VAL A 158 -14.17 -7.29 -14.89
CA VAL A 158 -13.57 -8.49 -15.51
C VAL A 158 -14.19 -9.76 -14.94
N SER A 159 -14.41 -9.81 -13.62
CA SER A 159 -15.02 -10.97 -12.94
C SER A 159 -16.43 -11.30 -13.41
N LEU A 160 -17.22 -10.27 -13.76
CA LEU A 160 -18.61 -10.42 -14.20
C LEU A 160 -18.69 -10.84 -15.67
N ASN A 161 -17.80 -10.30 -16.51
CA ASN A 161 -17.77 -10.58 -17.94
C ASN A 161 -17.15 -11.95 -18.26
N GLU A 162 -16.24 -12.42 -17.40
CA GLU A 162 -15.61 -13.75 -17.51
C GLU A 162 -15.78 -14.49 -16.19
N PRO A 163 -16.91 -15.20 -15.96
CA PRO A 163 -17.22 -15.81 -14.67
C PRO A 163 -16.15 -16.81 -14.20
N THR A 164 -15.47 -17.49 -15.13
CA THR A 164 -14.34 -18.38 -14.85
C THR A 164 -13.14 -17.63 -14.22
N VAL A 165 -12.88 -16.41 -14.67
CA VAL A 165 -11.87 -15.52 -14.09
C VAL A 165 -12.41 -14.88 -12.83
N GLY A 166 -13.70 -14.58 -12.78
CA GLY A 166 -14.30 -13.89 -11.66
C GLY A 166 -14.33 -14.65 -10.35
N TYR A 167 -14.32 -15.98 -10.41
CA TYR A 167 -14.29 -16.81 -9.21
C TYR A 167 -12.90 -16.80 -8.55
N LEU A 168 -11.82 -16.49 -9.30
CA LEU A 168 -10.47 -16.26 -8.76
C LEU A 168 -10.37 -14.97 -7.92
N TYR A 169 -11.20 -13.97 -8.23
CA TYR A 169 -11.19 -12.63 -7.62
C TYR A 169 -12.30 -12.44 -6.55
N LYS A 170 -13.24 -13.39 -6.41
CA LYS A 170 -14.44 -13.27 -5.55
C LYS A 170 -14.17 -13.35 -4.03
N GLY A 171 -12.92 -13.56 -3.60
CA GLY A 171 -12.53 -13.69 -2.19
C GLY A 171 -11.52 -12.65 -1.71
N GLU A 172 -11.33 -11.55 -2.43
CA GLU A 172 -10.31 -10.56 -2.12
C GLU A 172 -10.71 -9.65 -0.95
N GLY A 173 -10.50 -10.14 0.27
CA GLY A 173 -10.04 -9.26 1.34
C GLY A 173 -8.72 -8.61 0.92
N ASP A 174 -8.38 -7.44 1.48
CA ASP A 174 -7.12 -6.75 1.19
C ASP A 174 -5.93 -7.54 1.77
N PHE A 175 -5.52 -8.60 1.06
CA PHE A 175 -4.46 -9.50 1.47
C PHE A 175 -3.14 -8.76 1.70
N SER A 176 -2.83 -7.80 0.82
CA SER A 176 -1.66 -6.94 0.93
C SER A 176 -1.67 -6.10 2.21
N GLY A 177 -2.80 -5.43 2.48
CA GLY A 177 -2.98 -4.63 3.69
C GLY A 177 -2.88 -5.48 4.95
N SER A 178 -3.60 -6.61 4.99
CA SER A 178 -3.54 -7.55 6.12
C SER A 178 -2.12 -8.05 6.38
N LEU A 179 -1.33 -8.37 5.35
CA LEU A 179 0.05 -8.83 5.52
C LEU A 179 0.95 -7.75 6.13
N VAL A 180 0.83 -6.50 5.64
CA VAL A 180 1.60 -5.37 6.19
C VAL A 180 1.22 -5.09 7.64
N ILE A 181 -0.07 -5.19 7.97
CA ILE A 181 -0.57 -5.02 9.35
C ILE A 181 -0.01 -6.12 10.26
N ALA A 182 -0.03 -7.38 9.83
CA ALA A 182 0.54 -8.48 10.59
C ALA A 182 2.03 -8.23 10.87
N TRP A 183 2.79 -7.89 9.82
CA TRP A 183 4.22 -7.59 9.92
C TRP A 183 4.52 -6.45 10.89
N TYR A 184 3.72 -5.38 10.82
CA TYR A 184 3.82 -4.25 11.75
C TYR A 184 3.57 -4.67 13.20
N LEU A 185 2.48 -5.39 13.46
CA LEU A 185 2.11 -5.82 14.82
C LEU A 185 3.16 -6.75 15.43
N TYR A 186 3.76 -7.65 14.64
CA TYR A 186 4.90 -8.45 15.11
C TYR A 186 6.08 -7.56 15.50
N GLY A 187 6.40 -6.52 14.72
CA GLY A 187 7.46 -5.59 15.09
C GLY A 187 7.15 -4.77 16.35
N VAL A 188 5.90 -4.37 16.57
CA VAL A 188 5.50 -3.72 17.83
C VAL A 188 5.65 -4.70 18.98
N ALA A 189 5.19 -5.94 18.84
CA ALA A 189 5.35 -6.95 19.89
C ALA A 189 6.82 -7.19 20.24
N VAL A 190 7.72 -7.23 19.26
CA VAL A 190 9.16 -7.45 19.50
C VAL A 190 9.83 -6.24 20.17
N GLU A 191 9.44 -5.02 19.82
CA GLU A 191 10.10 -3.80 20.32
C GLU A 191 9.65 -3.42 21.74
N GLN A 192 8.40 -3.73 22.10
CA GLN A 192 7.79 -3.21 23.31
C GLN A 192 8.11 -4.08 24.54
N ASN A 193 8.66 -3.45 25.59
CA ASN A 193 8.95 -4.07 26.88
C ASN A 193 7.72 -4.10 27.82
N ASP A 194 6.75 -3.22 27.59
CA ASP A 194 5.52 -3.20 28.39
C ASP A 194 4.68 -4.45 28.08
N ALA A 195 4.34 -5.20 29.13
CA ALA A 195 3.63 -6.48 28.98
C ALA A 195 2.25 -6.30 28.34
N ALA A 196 1.52 -5.24 28.68
CA ALA A 196 0.18 -5.04 28.13
C ALA A 196 0.26 -4.77 26.62
N ILE A 197 1.18 -3.91 26.17
CA ILE A 197 1.34 -3.58 24.75
C ILE A 197 1.90 -4.78 23.97
N HIS A 198 2.90 -5.48 24.51
CA HIS A 198 3.49 -6.67 23.91
C HIS A 198 2.44 -7.74 23.62
N TRP A 199 1.70 -8.18 24.65
CA TRP A 199 0.73 -9.26 24.52
C TRP A 199 -0.47 -8.84 23.64
N THR A 200 -0.92 -7.58 23.75
CA THR A 200 -2.01 -7.08 22.88
C THR A 200 -1.60 -7.09 21.41
N ALA A 201 -0.41 -6.57 21.08
CA ALA A 201 0.09 -6.56 19.72
C ALA A 201 0.29 -7.98 19.18
N LEU A 202 0.83 -8.89 20.00
CA LEU A 202 1.06 -10.28 19.61
C LEU A 202 -0.24 -11.03 19.34
N VAL A 203 -1.25 -10.89 20.21
CA VAL A 203 -2.56 -11.52 20.02
C VAL A 203 -3.22 -11.02 18.74
N LEU A 204 -3.20 -9.70 18.50
CA LEU A 204 -3.74 -9.11 17.26
C LEU A 204 -2.96 -9.59 16.03
N ALA A 205 -1.63 -9.70 16.11
CA ALA A 205 -0.80 -10.23 15.02
C ALA A 205 -1.17 -11.67 14.67
N ILE A 206 -1.36 -12.52 15.68
CA ILE A 206 -1.74 -13.93 15.52
C ILE A 206 -3.14 -14.03 14.92
N ILE A 207 -4.11 -13.30 15.45
CA ILE A 207 -5.49 -13.28 14.93
C ILE A 207 -5.49 -12.89 13.46
N ASN A 208 -4.82 -11.79 13.11
CA ASN A 208 -4.73 -11.32 11.72
C ASN A 208 -4.02 -12.35 10.82
N SER A 209 -2.96 -13.00 11.32
CA SER A 209 -2.26 -14.07 10.59
C SER A 209 -3.16 -15.29 10.33
N ILE A 210 -3.99 -15.67 11.29
CA ILE A 210 -4.97 -16.76 11.13
C ILE A 210 -6.00 -16.41 10.06
N PHE A 211 -6.53 -15.19 10.06
CA PHE A 211 -7.46 -14.75 9.01
C PHE A 211 -6.84 -14.86 7.62
N ILE A 212 -5.59 -14.41 7.46
CA ILE A 212 -4.84 -14.54 6.21
C ILE A 212 -4.73 -16.01 5.79
N LEU A 213 -4.34 -16.90 6.72
CA LEU A 213 -4.20 -18.33 6.44
C LEU A 213 -5.53 -18.98 6.05
N VAL A 214 -6.62 -18.68 6.75
CA VAL A 214 -7.95 -19.18 6.44
C VAL A 214 -8.38 -18.74 5.04
N SER A 215 -8.16 -17.46 4.69
CA SER A 215 -8.45 -16.95 3.34
C SER A 215 -7.65 -17.67 2.25
N ILE A 216 -6.36 -17.96 2.50
CA ILE A 216 -5.54 -18.74 1.55
C ILE A 216 -6.06 -20.18 1.42
N VAL A 217 -6.33 -20.86 2.54
CA VAL A 217 -6.77 -22.27 2.54
C VAL A 217 -8.11 -22.42 1.82
N GLN A 218 -9.06 -21.51 2.07
CA GLN A 218 -10.33 -21.49 1.35
C GLN A 218 -10.12 -21.32 -0.16
N LYS A 219 -9.21 -20.41 -0.56
CA LYS A 219 -8.87 -20.19 -1.97
C LYS A 219 -8.27 -21.43 -2.64
N ILE A 220 -7.41 -22.17 -1.94
CA ILE A 220 -6.81 -23.42 -2.46
C ILE A 220 -7.88 -24.52 -2.56
N ARG A 221 -8.73 -24.67 -1.53
CA ARG A 221 -9.78 -25.69 -1.51
C ARG A 221 -10.76 -25.54 -2.66
N HIS A 222 -11.20 -24.31 -2.95
CA HIS A 222 -12.13 -24.05 -4.06
C HIS A 222 -11.52 -24.32 -5.43
N ARG A 223 -10.20 -24.09 -5.63
CA ARG A 223 -9.52 -24.49 -6.88
C ARG A 223 -9.52 -26.00 -7.12
N GLY A 224 -9.52 -26.81 -6.07
CA GLY A 224 -9.51 -28.27 -6.18
C GLY A 224 -10.85 -28.87 -6.59
N GLU A 225 -11.96 -28.22 -6.24
CA GLU A 225 -13.32 -28.69 -6.57
C GLU A 225 -13.68 -28.43 -8.07
N GLU A 226 -13.12 -27.39 -8.68
CA GLU A 226 -13.30 -27.06 -10.12
C GLU A 226 -12.53 -27.97 -11.10
N SER A 227 -11.52 -28.71 -10.62
CA SER A 227 -10.72 -29.63 -11.45
C SER A 227 -11.38 -31.00 -11.70
N THR A 228 -12.62 -31.19 -11.27
CA THR A 228 -13.36 -32.43 -11.57
C THR A 228 -13.80 -32.39 -13.04
N PRO A 229 -13.38 -33.33 -13.91
CA PRO A 229 -13.86 -33.37 -15.29
C PRO A 229 -15.38 -33.51 -15.26
N LEU A 230 -16.09 -32.70 -16.03
CA LEU A 230 -17.51 -32.95 -16.32
C LEU A 230 -17.59 -34.31 -17.01
N LEU A 231 -17.84 -35.35 -16.21
CA LEU A 231 -18.11 -36.69 -16.71
C LEU A 231 -19.44 -36.63 -17.46
N GLY A 232 -19.35 -36.89 -18.77
CA GLY A 232 -20.36 -37.44 -19.68
C GLY A 232 -21.83 -37.15 -19.39
#